data_AF-A0A1A8XZZ7-F1
#
_entry.id   AF-A0A1A8XZZ7-F1
#
_cell.length_a   1.000
_cell.length_b   1.000
_cell.length_c   1.000
_cell.angle_alpha   90.00
_cell.angle_beta   90.00
_cell.angle_gamma   90.00
#
_symmetry.space_group_name_H-M   'P 1'
#
loop_
_entity.id
_entity.type
_entity.pdbx_description
1 polymer ?
#
loop_
_entity_poly.entity_id
_entity_poly.type
_entity_poly.pdbx_seq_one_letter_code
_entity_poly.pdbx_strand_id
1 'polypeptide(L)'
;MPDGRRLPPVAVDAATSVLPRGDHKSFDIRHKNADGSQIVLSQRFLPNGTKQVTGFKQTEDTRDGTVTRFYADGRRVTQGRDFERRSVGNGPDFVTWHNGLREAVLPDGKPIFEDRFTSFRDRDGRDRRVIERTRYARWWQGRPEYEPRPVVRQYDVGQIHGAPVAQYRPSRFAQDDYRSYYSRFAVPVVVVGSAAAWVAYSSPVTGYNDPVALMGDLQISSGFEEGYAYSMPYGEIPVYDAPEAVALRGQMATVQQQVSSKVQGDTALKNQLGWVDGQAASSQVQQAVGNAVPVQVSEDVRQQVRKQVRLSVAMHQNGRALVLADVLASGYASIYLFQTAQPLNVADVSAGGECFLYTGDLLGFAKLPAGNSSFAEMKVVASGANSCLPGEVVQVRLTDLQEMLNGFSERVEDNMKRVSACAASGRC
;
A
#
# COMPACT_ATOMS: atom_id res chain seq x y z
N MET A 1 27.28 5.31 1.39
CA MET A 1 27.50 3.86 1.34
C MET A 1 27.96 3.52 -0.07
N PRO A 2 29.06 2.79 -0.27
CA PRO A 2 29.64 2.59 -1.60
C PRO A 2 28.75 1.66 -2.45
N ASP A 3 28.74 1.90 -3.76
CA ASP A 3 27.94 1.21 -4.78
C ASP A 3 27.75 -0.29 -4.54
N GLY A 4 26.49 -0.71 -4.43
CA GLY A 4 26.10 -2.11 -4.42
C GLY A 4 26.43 -2.78 -5.75
N ARG A 5 27.66 -3.28 -5.89
CA ARG A 5 28.06 -4.15 -6.99
C ARG A 5 27.12 -5.36 -7.00
N ARG A 6 26.15 -5.36 -7.92
CA ARG A 6 25.36 -6.55 -8.26
C ARG A 6 26.34 -7.59 -8.79
N LEU A 7 26.41 -8.74 -8.12
CA LEU A 7 27.19 -9.87 -8.60
C LEU A 7 26.57 -10.37 -9.91
N PRO A 8 27.39 -10.84 -10.87
CA PRO A 8 26.88 -11.34 -12.13
C PRO A 8 25.99 -12.59 -11.90
N PRO A 9 24.97 -12.81 -12.72
CA PRO A 9 24.17 -14.03 -12.66
C PRO A 9 25.04 -15.26 -12.90
N VAL A 10 24.86 -16.29 -12.08
CA VAL A 10 25.49 -17.61 -12.22
C VAL A 10 24.48 -18.56 -12.84
N ALA A 11 24.79 -19.09 -14.02
CA ALA A 11 23.94 -20.09 -14.67
C ALA A 11 24.07 -21.44 -13.94
N VAL A 12 22.94 -21.99 -13.50
CA VAL A 12 22.87 -23.34 -12.90
C VAL A 12 22.51 -24.37 -13.98
N ASP A 13 21.72 -23.96 -14.97
CA ASP A 13 21.47 -24.68 -16.22
C ASP A 13 20.94 -23.73 -17.31
N ALA A 14 20.53 -24.29 -18.46
CA ALA A 14 20.02 -23.51 -19.59
C ALA A 14 18.75 -22.71 -19.28
N ALA A 15 17.94 -23.14 -18.30
CA ALA A 15 16.69 -22.50 -17.93
C ALA A 15 16.80 -21.70 -16.61
N THR A 16 17.84 -21.93 -15.81
CA THR A 16 17.93 -21.47 -14.42
C THR A 16 19.22 -20.73 -14.13
N SER A 17 19.09 -19.55 -13.53
CA SER A 17 20.21 -18.75 -13.05
C SER A 17 19.98 -18.27 -11.63
N VAL A 18 21.07 -18.08 -10.89
CA VAL A 18 21.07 -17.56 -9.52
C VAL A 18 21.83 -16.23 -9.51
N LEU A 19 21.21 -15.20 -8.94
CA LEU A 19 21.80 -13.88 -8.75
C LEU A 19 22.07 -13.70 -7.26
N PRO A 20 23.33 -13.84 -6.82
CA PRO A 20 23.66 -13.58 -5.42
C PRO A 20 23.52 -12.09 -5.10
N ARG A 21 23.06 -11.79 -3.88
CA ARG A 21 23.03 -10.42 -3.35
C ARG A 21 24.32 -10.11 -2.59
N GLY A 22 24.57 -8.83 -2.33
CA GLY A 22 25.83 -8.34 -1.75
C GLY A 22 26.14 -8.84 -0.33
N ASP A 23 25.17 -9.45 0.36
CA ASP A 23 25.35 -10.08 1.67
C ASP A 23 25.81 -11.55 1.59
N HIS A 24 25.93 -12.10 0.37
CA HIS A 24 26.30 -13.49 0.06
C HIS A 24 25.43 -14.58 0.73
N LYS A 25 24.34 -14.20 1.40
CA LYS A 25 23.39 -15.09 2.07
C LYS A 25 22.01 -15.04 1.42
N SER A 26 21.72 -13.94 0.73
CA SER A 26 20.49 -13.73 -0.01
C SER A 26 20.74 -13.88 -1.50
N PHE A 27 19.76 -14.40 -2.23
CA PHE A 27 19.88 -14.62 -3.68
C PHE A 27 18.51 -14.59 -4.36
N ASP A 28 18.52 -14.29 -5.65
CA ASP A 28 17.38 -14.43 -6.53
C ASP A 28 17.60 -15.60 -7.50
N ILE A 29 16.68 -16.58 -7.52
CA ILE A 29 16.65 -17.62 -8.54
C ILE A 29 15.71 -17.17 -9.65
N ARG A 30 16.16 -17.25 -10.90
CA ARG A 30 15.35 -17.02 -12.10
C ARG A 30 15.28 -18.30 -12.90
N HIS A 31 14.07 -18.81 -13.13
CA HIS A 31 13.82 -20.02 -13.89
C HIS A 31 12.85 -19.74 -15.04
N LYS A 32 13.19 -20.16 -16.26
CA LYS A 32 12.32 -20.03 -17.44
C LYS A 32 11.59 -21.35 -17.71
N ASN A 33 10.27 -21.30 -17.65
CA ASN A 33 9.41 -22.44 -17.96
C ASN A 33 9.33 -22.68 -19.47
N ALA A 34 8.93 -23.91 -19.84
CA ALA A 34 8.73 -24.30 -21.24
C ALA A 34 7.60 -23.52 -21.93
N ASP A 35 6.60 -23.06 -21.19
CA ASP A 35 5.50 -22.20 -21.67
C ASP A 35 5.95 -20.75 -21.96
N GLY A 36 7.24 -20.43 -21.76
CA GLY A 36 7.81 -19.10 -21.95
C GLY A 36 7.72 -18.19 -20.73
N SER A 37 6.96 -18.57 -19.70
CA SER A 37 6.87 -17.82 -18.45
C SER A 37 8.15 -17.90 -17.62
N GLN A 38 8.33 -16.96 -16.69
CA GLN A 38 9.51 -16.91 -15.82
C GLN A 38 9.10 -16.95 -14.36
N ILE A 39 9.68 -17.85 -13.57
CA ILE A 39 9.58 -17.85 -12.12
C ILE A 39 10.78 -17.08 -11.56
N VAL A 40 10.51 -16.15 -10.65
CA VAL A 40 11.53 -15.44 -9.86
C VAL A 40 11.28 -15.75 -8.40
N LEU A 41 12.29 -16.28 -7.72
CA LEU A 41 12.27 -16.60 -6.30
C LEU A 41 13.34 -15.78 -5.60
N SER A 42 12.97 -15.04 -4.57
CA SER A 42 13.86 -14.22 -3.76
C SER A 42 13.96 -14.84 -2.37
N GLN A 43 15.18 -15.22 -1.97
CA GLN A 43 15.47 -15.66 -0.61
C GLN A 43 16.27 -14.57 0.10
N ARG A 44 15.77 -14.13 1.26
CA ARG A 44 16.42 -13.12 2.11
C ARG A 44 16.56 -13.59 3.56
N PHE A 45 17.63 -13.16 4.22
CA PHE A 45 17.76 -13.29 5.67
C PHE A 45 17.37 -11.97 6.34
N LEU A 46 16.40 -12.05 7.25
CA LEU A 46 15.95 -10.93 8.06
C LEU A 46 16.98 -10.62 9.17
N PRO A 47 16.98 -9.40 9.75
CA PRO A 47 17.92 -9.02 10.82
C PRO A 47 17.89 -9.93 12.06
N ASN A 48 16.74 -10.56 12.32
CA ASN A 48 16.56 -11.54 13.40
C ASN A 48 17.10 -12.95 13.04
N GLY A 49 17.75 -13.11 11.89
CA GLY A 49 18.28 -14.38 11.40
C GLY A 49 17.22 -15.29 10.74
N THR A 50 15.95 -14.89 10.70
CA THR A 50 14.90 -15.66 10.04
C THR A 50 15.05 -15.58 8.52
N LYS A 51 14.84 -16.71 7.84
CA LYS A 51 14.83 -16.81 6.39
C LYS A 51 13.43 -16.50 5.86
N GLN A 52 13.35 -15.59 4.89
CA GLN A 52 12.11 -15.31 4.17
C GLN A 52 12.29 -15.64 2.69
N VAL A 53 11.30 -16.34 2.14
CA VAL A 53 11.24 -16.68 0.72
C VAL A 53 9.97 -16.08 0.13
N THR A 54 10.15 -15.31 -0.94
CA THR A 54 9.09 -14.73 -1.74
C THR A 54 9.32 -15.09 -3.21
N GLY A 55 8.32 -14.88 -4.06
CA GLY A 55 8.50 -15.08 -5.49
C GLY A 55 7.24 -14.81 -6.28
N PHE A 56 7.41 -14.78 -7.59
CA PHE A 56 6.33 -14.60 -8.55
C PHE A 56 6.58 -15.40 -9.83
N LYS A 57 5.49 -15.71 -10.54
CA LYS A 57 5.49 -16.12 -11.94
C LYS A 57 5.20 -14.90 -12.81
N GLN A 58 6.06 -14.60 -13.76
CA GLN A 58 5.89 -13.57 -14.78
C GLN A 58 5.48 -14.22 -16.10
N THR A 59 4.43 -13.68 -16.72
CA THR A 59 3.96 -14.03 -18.07
C THR A 59 3.89 -12.76 -18.91
N GLU A 60 4.31 -12.86 -20.16
CA GLU A 60 4.26 -11.77 -21.12
C GLU A 60 3.25 -12.13 -22.22
N ASP A 61 2.23 -11.30 -22.39
CA ASP A 61 1.32 -11.40 -23.53
C ASP A 61 1.72 -10.36 -24.57
N THR A 62 2.34 -10.84 -25.66
CA THR A 62 2.80 -9.98 -26.75
C THR A 62 1.66 -9.40 -27.59
N ARG A 63 0.46 -10.02 -27.57
CA ARG A 63 -0.70 -9.51 -28.33
C ARG A 63 -1.27 -8.28 -27.66
N ASP A 64 -1.41 -8.34 -26.34
CA ASP A 64 -1.98 -7.25 -25.55
C ASP A 64 -0.89 -6.27 -25.05
N GLY A 65 0.39 -6.62 -25.20
CA GLY A 65 1.52 -5.83 -24.73
C GLY A 65 1.54 -5.74 -23.20
N THR A 66 1.14 -6.82 -22.52
CA THR A 66 1.04 -6.85 -21.06
C THR A 66 2.08 -7.76 -20.43
N VAL A 67 2.57 -7.36 -19.26
CA VAL A 67 3.42 -8.17 -18.39
C VAL A 67 2.65 -8.40 -17.10
N THR A 68 2.32 -9.65 -16.81
CA THR A 68 1.61 -10.04 -15.58
C THR A 68 2.54 -10.79 -14.66
N ARG A 69 2.61 -10.36 -13.40
CA ARG A 69 3.29 -11.04 -12.30
C ARG A 69 2.25 -11.53 -11.31
N PHE A 70 2.24 -12.83 -11.07
CA PHE A 70 1.42 -13.48 -10.05
C PHE A 70 2.32 -13.97 -8.92
N TYR A 71 2.05 -13.54 -7.69
CA TYR A 71 2.92 -13.74 -6.54
C TYR A 71 2.51 -14.96 -5.74
N ALA A 72 3.49 -15.55 -5.06
CA ALA A 72 3.33 -16.78 -4.27
C ALA A 72 2.33 -16.69 -3.12
N ASP A 73 1.90 -15.48 -2.78
CA ASP A 73 0.89 -15.18 -1.77
C ASP A 73 -0.46 -14.75 -2.38
N GLY A 74 -0.63 -14.91 -3.70
CA GLY A 74 -1.89 -14.67 -4.40
C GLY A 74 -2.05 -13.26 -4.98
N ARG A 75 -1.13 -12.33 -4.72
CA ARG A 75 -1.19 -10.99 -5.32
C ARG A 75 -0.92 -11.02 -6.81
N ARG A 76 -1.43 -10.04 -7.55
CA ARG A 76 -1.17 -9.89 -8.98
C ARG A 76 -0.85 -8.45 -9.34
N VAL A 77 0.13 -8.28 -10.23
CA VAL A 77 0.46 -6.99 -10.84
C VAL A 77 0.50 -7.19 -12.35
N THR A 78 -0.31 -6.43 -13.08
CA THR A 78 -0.31 -6.42 -14.55
C THR A 78 0.08 -5.04 -15.03
N GLN A 79 1.18 -4.96 -15.75
CA GLN A 79 1.63 -3.75 -16.42
C GLN A 79 1.19 -3.83 -17.88
N GLY A 80 0.34 -2.90 -18.30
CA GLY A 80 -0.04 -2.69 -19.70
C GLY A 80 0.70 -1.52 -20.33
N ARG A 81 0.34 -1.20 -21.57
CA ARG A 81 0.92 -0.07 -22.31
C ARG A 81 0.65 1.29 -21.67
N ASP A 82 -0.53 1.45 -21.09
CA ASP A 82 -1.04 2.71 -20.57
C ASP A 82 -1.70 2.56 -19.18
N PHE A 83 -1.53 1.41 -18.52
CA PHE A 83 -2.03 1.20 -17.16
C PHE A 83 -1.13 0.27 -16.32
N GLU A 84 -1.28 0.38 -15.01
CA GLU A 84 -0.85 -0.61 -14.02
C GLU A 84 -2.07 -1.10 -13.25
N ARG A 85 -2.32 -2.42 -13.25
CA ARG A 85 -3.37 -3.07 -12.47
C ARG A 85 -2.75 -3.86 -11.32
N ARG A 86 -3.30 -3.73 -10.13
CA ARG A 86 -2.85 -4.42 -8.91
C ARG A 86 -4.04 -5.08 -8.23
N SER A 87 -3.90 -6.36 -7.90
CA SER A 87 -4.92 -7.13 -7.19
C SER A 87 -4.35 -7.74 -5.91
N VAL A 88 -5.21 -7.84 -4.91
CA VAL A 88 -4.89 -8.46 -3.62
C VAL A 88 -5.62 -9.80 -3.55
N GLY A 89 -5.09 -10.83 -4.22
CA GLY A 89 -5.77 -12.12 -4.36
C GLY A 89 -7.12 -11.97 -5.02
N ASN A 90 -8.15 -12.54 -4.38
CA ASN A 90 -9.54 -12.39 -4.79
C ASN A 90 -10.17 -11.09 -4.26
N GLY A 91 -9.37 -10.14 -3.79
CA GLY A 91 -9.76 -8.77 -3.47
C GLY A 91 -10.04 -7.91 -4.70
N PRO A 92 -10.25 -6.60 -4.52
CA PRO A 92 -10.45 -5.70 -5.64
C PRO A 92 -9.21 -5.56 -6.52
N ASP A 93 -9.48 -5.31 -7.81
CA ASP A 93 -8.50 -4.85 -8.78
C ASP A 93 -8.45 -3.32 -8.73
N PHE A 94 -7.26 -2.76 -8.53
CA PHE A 94 -6.98 -1.33 -8.63
C PHE A 94 -6.23 -1.05 -9.93
N VAL A 95 -6.74 -0.13 -10.75
CA VAL A 95 -6.08 0.28 -12.00
C VAL A 95 -5.66 1.73 -11.89
N THR A 96 -4.43 2.02 -12.28
CA THR A 96 -3.89 3.36 -12.44
C THR A 96 -3.48 3.56 -13.89
N TRP A 97 -4.10 4.53 -14.56
CA TRP A 97 -3.83 4.87 -15.94
C TRP A 97 -2.69 5.90 -16.05
N HIS A 98 -1.93 5.87 -17.13
CA HIS A 98 -0.79 6.77 -17.37
C HIS A 98 -1.23 8.24 -17.50
N ASN A 99 -2.51 8.49 -17.79
CA ASN A 99 -3.10 9.83 -17.84
C ASN A 99 -3.50 10.38 -16.45
N GLY A 100 -3.29 9.60 -15.37
CA GLY A 100 -3.59 9.98 -13.99
C GLY A 100 -4.96 9.56 -13.47
N LEU A 101 -5.83 8.97 -14.31
CA LEU A 101 -7.10 8.39 -13.86
C LEU A 101 -6.86 7.10 -13.07
N ARG A 102 -7.74 6.82 -12.10
CA ARG A 102 -7.73 5.58 -11.32
C ARG A 102 -9.13 4.99 -11.25
N GLU A 103 -9.19 3.68 -11.08
CA GLU A 103 -10.43 2.95 -10.84
C GLU A 103 -10.15 1.77 -9.91
N ALA A 104 -11.19 1.31 -9.23
CA ALA A 104 -11.14 0.05 -8.50
C ALA A 104 -12.43 -0.71 -8.68
N VAL A 105 -12.33 -2.01 -8.89
CA VAL A 105 -13.47 -2.91 -9.11
C VAL A 105 -13.37 -4.11 -8.19
N LEU A 106 -14.51 -4.58 -7.69
CA LEU A 106 -14.62 -5.81 -6.93
C LEU A 106 -14.51 -7.03 -7.87
N PRO A 107 -14.27 -8.23 -7.30
CA PRO A 107 -14.20 -9.47 -8.08
C PRO A 107 -15.47 -9.80 -8.87
N ASP A 108 -16.64 -9.35 -8.38
CA ASP A 108 -17.93 -9.50 -9.08
C ASP A 108 -18.11 -8.49 -10.22
N GLY A 109 -17.08 -7.68 -10.52
CA GLY A 109 -17.04 -6.68 -11.58
C GLY A 109 -17.70 -5.35 -11.21
N LYS A 110 -18.25 -5.21 -10.00
CA LYS A 110 -18.88 -3.94 -9.59
C LYS A 110 -17.82 -2.90 -9.20
N PRO A 111 -17.99 -1.63 -9.59
CA PRO A 111 -17.03 -0.59 -9.26
C PRO A 111 -17.07 -0.27 -7.75
N ILE A 112 -15.89 -0.01 -7.19
CA ILE A 112 -15.70 0.65 -5.89
C ILE A 112 -15.61 2.15 -6.12
N PHE A 113 -14.77 2.57 -7.06
CA PHE A 113 -14.72 3.93 -7.57
C PHE A 113 -14.20 3.97 -9.01
N GLU A 114 -14.53 5.04 -9.72
CA GLU A 114 -14.06 5.31 -11.08
C GLU A 114 -13.77 6.80 -11.26
N ASP A 115 -12.62 7.11 -11.86
CA ASP A 115 -12.24 8.46 -12.25
C ASP A 115 -12.63 8.76 -13.70
N ARG A 116 -13.15 9.96 -13.94
CA ARG A 116 -13.34 10.49 -15.29
C ARG A 116 -12.87 11.93 -15.40
N PHE A 117 -12.40 12.32 -16.58
CA PHE A 117 -12.20 13.73 -16.87
C PHE A 117 -13.53 14.44 -17.07
N THR A 118 -13.66 15.60 -16.44
CA THR A 118 -14.77 16.53 -16.67
C THR A 118 -14.24 17.95 -16.72
N SER A 119 -15.12 18.90 -17.03
CA SER A 119 -14.82 20.33 -16.98
C SER A 119 -15.80 21.01 -16.03
N PHE A 120 -15.29 21.99 -15.27
CA PHE A 120 -16.14 22.92 -14.54
C PHE A 120 -15.75 24.34 -14.93
N ARG A 121 -16.73 25.24 -14.92
CA ARG A 121 -16.51 26.66 -15.14
C ARG A 121 -16.16 27.31 -13.81
N ASP A 122 -14.97 27.88 -13.72
CA ASP A 122 -14.53 28.61 -12.52
C ASP A 122 -15.34 29.90 -12.33
N ARG A 123 -15.20 30.54 -11.16
CA ARG A 123 -15.88 31.81 -10.84
C ARG A 123 -15.54 32.93 -11.81
N ASP A 124 -14.35 32.86 -12.38
CA ASP A 124 -13.79 33.75 -13.40
C ASP A 124 -14.15 33.33 -14.84
N GLY A 125 -15.06 32.36 -15.00
CA GLY A 125 -15.66 32.00 -16.29
C GLY A 125 -14.81 31.09 -17.18
N ARG A 126 -13.62 30.69 -16.72
CA ARG A 126 -12.72 29.79 -17.46
C ARG A 126 -13.11 28.33 -17.24
N ASP A 127 -13.10 27.54 -18.30
CA ASP A 127 -13.30 26.11 -18.20
C ASP A 127 -12.01 25.45 -17.72
N ARG A 128 -12.08 24.81 -16.55
CA ARG A 128 -10.95 24.10 -15.94
C ARG A 128 -11.23 22.60 -16.00
N ARG A 129 -10.25 21.86 -16.54
CA ARG A 129 -10.28 20.40 -16.55
C ARG A 129 -10.05 19.88 -15.14
N VAL A 130 -10.92 18.98 -14.71
CA VAL A 130 -10.84 18.30 -13.41
C VAL A 130 -11.04 16.80 -13.59
N ILE A 131 -10.66 16.04 -12.58
CA ILE A 131 -11.02 14.64 -12.46
C ILE A 131 -12.17 14.55 -11.46
N GLU A 132 -13.18 13.77 -11.83
CA GLU A 132 -14.29 13.43 -10.97
C GLU A 132 -14.18 11.96 -10.60
N ARG A 133 -14.03 11.67 -9.30
CA ARG A 133 -14.09 10.30 -8.77
C ARG A 133 -15.50 10.02 -8.30
N THR A 134 -16.15 9.06 -8.92
CA THR A 134 -17.43 8.53 -8.43
C THR A 134 -17.14 7.32 -7.56
N ARG A 135 -17.50 7.39 -6.27
CA ARG A 135 -17.37 6.29 -5.32
C ARG A 135 -18.71 5.59 -5.14
N TYR A 136 -18.74 4.30 -5.44
CA TYR A 136 -19.94 3.46 -5.42
C TYR A 136 -20.07 2.64 -4.15
N ALA A 137 -18.96 2.42 -3.43
CA ALA A 137 -18.98 1.59 -2.24
C ALA A 137 -18.05 2.12 -1.14
N ARG A 138 -18.46 1.91 0.11
CA ARG A 138 -17.76 2.32 1.33
C ARG A 138 -17.56 1.16 2.27
N TRP A 139 -16.41 1.10 2.94
CA TRP A 139 -16.11 -0.03 3.81
C TRP A 139 -16.62 0.25 5.23
N TRP A 140 -17.30 -0.73 5.80
CA TRP A 140 -17.85 -0.68 7.15
C TRP A 140 -17.71 -2.02 7.84
N GLN A 141 -17.04 -2.05 9.00
CA GLN A 141 -16.77 -3.27 9.76
C GLN A 141 -16.11 -4.36 8.92
N GLY A 142 -15.16 -3.95 8.07
CA GLY A 142 -14.46 -4.84 7.16
C GLY A 142 -15.28 -5.31 5.95
N ARG A 143 -16.48 -4.77 5.70
CA ARG A 143 -17.36 -5.19 4.60
C ARG A 143 -17.63 -4.08 3.59
N PRO A 144 -17.79 -4.42 2.30
CA PRO A 144 -18.23 -3.47 1.30
C PRO A 144 -19.73 -3.18 1.42
N GLU A 145 -20.08 -1.91 1.64
CA GLU A 145 -21.44 -1.40 1.55
C GLU A 145 -21.58 -0.52 0.30
N TYR A 146 -22.53 -0.87 -0.57
CA TYR A 146 -22.83 -0.03 -1.73
C TYR A 146 -23.61 1.22 -1.31
N GLU A 147 -23.15 2.36 -1.80
CA GLU A 147 -23.79 3.64 -1.57
C GLU A 147 -25.09 3.70 -2.39
N PRO A 148 -26.27 3.92 -1.77
CA PRO A 148 -27.52 4.06 -2.51
C PRO A 148 -27.48 5.25 -3.47
N ARG A 149 -26.61 6.24 -3.19
CA ARG A 149 -26.26 7.34 -4.07
C ARG A 149 -24.74 7.45 -4.12
N PRO A 150 -24.10 7.15 -5.25
CA PRO A 150 -22.65 7.27 -5.38
C PRO A 150 -22.15 8.66 -4.97
N VAL A 151 -21.05 8.70 -4.24
CA VAL A 151 -20.43 9.93 -3.76
C VAL A 151 -19.48 10.45 -4.81
N VAL A 152 -19.71 11.68 -5.27
CA VAL A 152 -18.88 12.32 -6.29
C VAL A 152 -17.88 13.27 -5.64
N ARG A 153 -16.59 13.07 -5.92
CA ARG A 153 -15.48 13.89 -5.41
C ARG A 153 -14.73 14.53 -6.58
N GLN A 154 -14.27 15.77 -6.40
CA GLN A 154 -13.53 16.51 -7.42
C GLN A 154 -12.04 16.57 -7.09
N TYR A 155 -11.22 16.52 -8.14
CA TYR A 155 -9.78 16.59 -8.06
C TYR A 155 -9.26 17.56 -9.10
N ASP A 156 -8.35 18.42 -8.69
CA ASP A 156 -7.59 19.25 -9.59
C ASP A 156 -6.57 18.41 -10.36
N VAL A 157 -6.47 18.63 -11.67
CA VAL A 157 -5.42 18.02 -12.49
C VAL A 157 -4.11 18.75 -12.23
N GLY A 158 -3.12 18.01 -11.74
CA GLY A 158 -1.78 18.52 -11.46
C GLY A 158 -0.70 17.67 -12.13
N GLN A 159 0.55 18.07 -11.92
CA GLN A 159 1.72 17.30 -12.35
C GLN A 159 2.80 17.31 -11.29
N ILE A 160 3.56 16.21 -11.20
CA ILE A 160 4.76 16.10 -10.37
C ILE A 160 5.88 15.56 -11.25
N HIS A 161 6.91 16.37 -11.48
CA HIS A 161 8.00 16.09 -12.42
C HIS A 161 7.51 15.59 -13.80
N GLY A 162 6.46 16.21 -14.32
CA GLY A 162 5.84 15.87 -15.62
C GLY A 162 4.87 14.69 -15.59
N ALA A 163 4.80 13.91 -14.51
CA ALA A 163 3.81 12.85 -14.36
C ALA A 163 2.45 13.42 -13.90
N PRO A 164 1.32 13.03 -14.53
CA PRO A 164 0.00 13.54 -14.14
C PRO A 164 -0.41 13.01 -12.76
N VAL A 165 -1.06 13.87 -11.98
CA VAL A 165 -1.65 13.53 -10.68
C VAL A 165 -3.02 14.15 -10.53
N ALA A 166 -3.86 13.51 -9.72
CA ALA A 166 -5.09 14.10 -9.19
C ALA A 166 -4.80 14.71 -7.82
N GLN A 167 -5.29 15.93 -7.54
CA GLN A 167 -5.17 16.60 -6.25
C GLN A 167 -6.56 16.78 -5.67
N TYR A 168 -6.89 16.05 -4.62
CA TYR A 168 -8.24 16.06 -4.07
C TYR A 168 -8.64 17.45 -3.59
N ARG A 169 -9.81 17.92 -4.05
CA ARG A 169 -10.42 19.17 -3.60
C ARG A 169 -11.44 18.87 -2.50
N PRO A 170 -11.16 19.25 -1.24
CA PRO A 170 -12.05 18.96 -0.14
C PRO A 170 -13.43 19.62 -0.31
N SER A 171 -14.47 18.93 0.14
CA SER A 171 -15.79 19.54 0.29
C SER A 171 -15.73 20.61 1.37
N ARG A 172 -16.41 21.74 1.15
CA ARG A 172 -16.55 22.77 2.18
C ARG A 172 -17.79 22.47 3.02
N PHE A 173 -17.59 22.08 4.27
CA PHE A 173 -18.66 22.02 5.26
C PHE A 173 -19.11 23.41 5.72
N ALA A 174 -20.26 23.47 6.41
CA ALA A 174 -20.70 24.72 7.04
C ALA A 174 -19.71 25.10 8.15
N GLN A 175 -19.56 26.40 8.44
CA GLN A 175 -18.60 26.85 9.44
C GLN A 175 -18.87 26.24 10.84
N ASP A 176 -20.13 26.00 11.17
CA ASP A 176 -20.53 25.37 12.43
C ASP A 176 -20.12 23.90 12.52
N ASP A 177 -20.07 23.17 11.39
CA ASP A 177 -19.59 21.78 11.35
C ASP A 177 -18.13 21.71 11.79
N TYR A 178 -17.35 22.77 11.54
CA TYR A 178 -15.95 22.83 11.93
C TYR A 178 -15.74 23.21 13.41
N ARG A 179 -16.66 23.96 14.01
CA ARG A 179 -16.54 24.44 15.40
C ARG A 179 -16.45 23.28 16.39
N SER A 180 -17.15 22.19 16.13
CA SER A 180 -17.15 20.99 16.96
C SER A 180 -15.76 20.31 17.05
N TYR A 181 -14.82 20.62 16.16
CA TYR A 181 -13.44 20.11 16.21
C TYR A 181 -12.47 21.00 16.97
N TYR A 182 -12.90 22.21 17.35
CA TYR A 182 -12.09 23.16 18.12
C TYR A 182 -12.50 23.25 19.58
N SER A 183 -13.63 22.65 19.95
CA SER A 183 -14.10 22.53 21.33
C SER A 183 -13.94 21.10 21.83
N ARG A 184 -13.71 20.94 23.14
CA ARG A 184 -13.76 19.63 23.78
C ARG A 184 -15.20 19.10 23.76
N PHE A 185 -15.36 17.78 23.76
CA PHE A 185 -16.67 17.19 23.97
C PHE A 185 -17.20 17.55 25.36
N ALA A 186 -18.50 17.85 25.43
CA ALA A 186 -19.16 18.14 26.71
C ALA A 186 -19.17 16.91 27.64
N VAL A 187 -19.24 15.71 27.06
CA VAL A 187 -19.14 14.42 27.75
C VAL A 187 -18.11 13.56 27.00
N PRO A 188 -17.24 12.81 27.68
CA PRO A 188 -16.31 11.89 27.02
C PRO A 188 -17.05 10.95 26.06
N VAL A 189 -16.59 10.89 24.81
CA VAL A 189 -17.10 9.91 23.83
C VAL A 189 -16.44 8.58 24.11
N VAL A 190 -17.22 7.58 24.50
CA VAL A 190 -16.73 6.22 24.73
C VAL A 190 -16.48 5.52 23.39
N VAL A 191 -15.41 4.74 23.27
CA VAL A 191 -15.14 3.93 22.07
C VAL A 191 -15.35 2.45 22.37
N VAL A 192 -16.25 1.82 21.63
CA VAL A 192 -16.62 0.42 21.81
C VAL A 192 -16.15 -0.39 20.59
N GLY A 193 -15.16 -1.26 20.81
CA GLY A 193 -14.99 -2.50 20.04
C GLY A 193 -14.55 -2.47 18.57
N SER A 194 -14.31 -1.32 17.91
CA SER A 194 -13.97 -1.34 16.45
C SER A 194 -12.52 -0.97 16.10
N ALA A 195 -11.91 0.02 16.76
CA ALA A 195 -10.51 0.39 16.46
C ALA A 195 -9.50 -0.69 16.89
N ALA A 196 -9.80 -1.42 17.97
CA ALA A 196 -8.93 -2.43 18.57
C ALA A 196 -8.79 -3.71 17.73
N ALA A 197 -9.67 -3.95 16.76
CA ALA A 197 -9.58 -5.14 15.90
C ALA A 197 -8.42 -5.04 14.90
N TRP A 198 -8.10 -3.82 14.44
CA TRP A 198 -7.14 -3.59 13.35
C TRP A 198 -5.83 -2.98 13.82
N VAL A 199 -5.88 -2.18 14.89
CA VAL A 199 -4.73 -1.44 15.41
C VAL A 199 -4.62 -1.64 16.90
N ALA A 200 -3.42 -2.00 17.35
CA ALA A 200 -3.05 -2.00 18.75
C ALA A 200 -2.24 -0.74 19.06
N TYR A 201 -2.89 0.21 19.75
CA TYR A 201 -2.21 1.38 20.28
C TYR A 201 -1.45 1.01 21.54
N SER A 202 -0.18 1.46 21.62
CA SER A 202 0.65 1.28 22.83
C SER A 202 -0.02 1.78 24.13
N SER A 203 -0.88 2.79 24.03
CA SER A 203 -1.74 3.26 25.12
C SER A 203 -3.21 3.23 24.69
N PRO A 204 -3.97 2.15 24.99
CA PRO A 204 -5.36 2.03 24.59
C PRO A 204 -6.22 3.09 25.30
N VAL A 205 -7.08 3.75 24.53
CA VAL A 205 -7.96 4.83 25.02
C VAL A 205 -9.40 4.34 24.95
N THR A 206 -10.07 4.30 26.09
CA THR A 206 -11.47 3.84 26.21
C THR A 206 -12.49 4.96 26.01
N GLY A 207 -12.04 6.22 26.01
CA GLY A 207 -12.88 7.37 25.67
C GLY A 207 -12.08 8.64 25.39
N TYR A 208 -12.70 9.57 24.65
CA TYR A 208 -12.06 10.80 24.17
C TYR A 208 -12.79 12.03 24.68
N ASN A 209 -12.02 13.02 25.13
CA ASN A 209 -12.51 14.36 25.45
C ASN A 209 -12.16 15.39 24.38
N ASP A 210 -11.15 15.10 23.55
CA ASP A 210 -10.69 15.94 22.46
C ASP A 210 -11.14 15.31 21.13
N PRO A 211 -11.97 15.99 20.32
CA PRO A 211 -12.39 15.50 19.01
C PRO A 211 -11.22 15.24 18.05
N VAL A 212 -10.14 16.01 18.15
CA VAL A 212 -8.96 15.80 17.31
C VAL A 212 -8.26 14.49 17.69
N ALA A 213 -8.17 14.17 18.98
CA ALA A 213 -7.56 12.94 19.42
C ALA A 213 -8.35 11.72 18.91
N LEU A 214 -9.68 11.78 18.97
CA LEU A 214 -10.56 10.76 18.39
C LEU A 214 -10.38 10.67 16.87
N MET A 215 -10.36 11.81 16.17
CA MET A 215 -10.20 11.85 14.72
C MET A 215 -8.85 11.31 14.25
N GLY A 216 -7.76 11.64 14.95
CA GLY A 216 -6.43 11.12 14.65
C GLY A 216 -6.35 9.61 14.77
N ASP A 217 -6.99 9.04 15.79
CA ASP A 217 -7.02 7.59 15.98
C ASP A 217 -7.97 6.92 14.97
N LEU A 218 -9.12 7.53 14.65
CA LEU A 218 -9.99 7.07 13.57
C LEU A 218 -9.28 7.12 12.22
N GLN A 219 -8.45 8.13 11.96
CA GLN A 219 -7.68 8.27 10.72
C GLN A 219 -6.75 7.08 10.51
N ILE A 220 -6.06 6.64 11.56
CA ILE A 220 -5.19 5.47 11.52
C ILE A 220 -6.03 4.21 11.35
N SER A 221 -7.00 3.98 12.24
CA SER A 221 -7.73 2.71 12.30
C SER A 221 -8.59 2.45 11.06
N SER A 222 -9.26 3.48 10.52
CA SER A 222 -10.11 3.27 9.34
C SER A 222 -9.30 3.00 8.07
N GLY A 223 -8.03 3.40 8.02
CA GLY A 223 -7.12 2.99 6.96
C GLY A 223 -6.76 1.52 6.98
N PHE A 224 -6.43 0.99 8.16
CA PHE A 224 -6.16 -0.43 8.31
C PHE A 224 -7.44 -1.27 8.14
N GLU A 225 -8.58 -0.81 8.65
CA GLU A 225 -9.89 -1.43 8.39
C GLU A 225 -10.14 -1.57 6.89
N GLU A 226 -9.87 -0.50 6.13
CA GLU A 226 -10.06 -0.49 4.69
C GLU A 226 -9.13 -1.50 3.97
N GLY A 227 -7.85 -1.54 4.35
CA GLY A 227 -6.89 -2.51 3.82
C GLY A 227 -7.21 -3.96 4.16
N TYR A 228 -7.64 -4.24 5.40
CA TYR A 228 -8.05 -5.58 5.81
C TYR A 228 -9.24 -6.06 4.98
N ALA A 229 -10.25 -5.22 4.77
CA ALA A 229 -11.40 -5.54 3.93
C ALA A 229 -11.01 -5.85 2.47
N TYR A 230 -10.00 -5.18 1.92
CA TYR A 230 -9.50 -5.51 0.57
C TYR A 230 -8.78 -6.85 0.53
N SER A 231 -8.13 -7.27 1.62
CA SER A 231 -7.36 -8.51 1.68
C SER A 231 -8.18 -9.76 2.01
N MET A 232 -9.40 -9.59 2.56
CA MET A 232 -10.28 -10.68 3.01
C MET A 232 -11.75 -10.42 2.57
N PRO A 233 -12.03 -10.33 1.25
CA PRO A 233 -13.41 -10.23 0.77
C PRO A 233 -14.20 -11.51 1.11
N TYR A 234 -15.50 -11.36 1.34
CA TYR A 234 -16.39 -12.35 1.96
C TYR A 234 -16.31 -13.77 1.35
N GLY A 235 -16.23 -14.79 2.22
CA GLY A 235 -16.65 -16.17 1.91
C GLY A 235 -15.69 -17.02 1.08
N GLU A 236 -14.48 -16.54 0.81
CA GLU A 236 -13.52 -17.23 -0.04
C GLU A 236 -12.28 -17.74 0.69
N ILE A 237 -11.57 -18.63 0.00
CA ILE A 237 -10.26 -19.13 0.38
C ILE A 237 -9.32 -17.93 0.59
N PRO A 238 -8.58 -17.82 1.72
CA PRO A 238 -7.62 -16.74 1.94
C PRO A 238 -6.73 -16.54 0.71
N VAL A 239 -6.34 -15.29 0.42
CA VAL A 239 -5.54 -14.92 -0.77
C VAL A 239 -4.30 -15.81 -0.95
N TYR A 240 -3.67 -16.17 0.16
CA TYR A 240 -2.55 -17.11 0.19
C TYR A 240 -2.94 -18.55 -0.18
N ASP A 241 -4.12 -19.01 0.18
CA ASP A 241 -4.59 -20.37 -0.05
C ASP A 241 -5.22 -20.56 -1.45
N ALA A 242 -5.30 -19.49 -2.26
CA ALA A 242 -5.80 -19.56 -3.63
C ALA A 242 -5.08 -20.67 -4.44
N PRO A 243 -5.79 -21.48 -5.26
CA PRO A 243 -5.19 -22.61 -5.97
C PRO A 243 -3.98 -22.26 -6.82
N GLU A 244 -4.01 -21.10 -7.48
CA GLU A 244 -2.89 -20.58 -8.28
C GLU A 244 -1.67 -20.25 -7.40
N ALA A 245 -1.88 -19.67 -6.21
CA ALA A 245 -0.82 -19.34 -5.25
C ALA A 245 -0.19 -20.60 -4.67
N VAL A 246 -1.01 -21.59 -4.32
CA VAL A 246 -0.56 -22.92 -3.88
C VAL A 246 0.26 -23.60 -4.97
N ALA A 247 -0.23 -23.59 -6.21
CA ALA A 247 0.47 -24.19 -7.36
C ALA A 247 1.82 -23.50 -7.61
N LEU A 248 1.87 -22.16 -7.55
CA LEU A 248 3.11 -21.41 -7.71
C LEU A 248 4.12 -21.75 -6.59
N ARG A 249 3.67 -21.84 -5.33
CA ARG A 249 4.56 -22.27 -4.23
C ARG A 249 5.11 -23.68 -4.45
N GLY A 250 4.32 -24.59 -5.00
CA GLY A 250 4.79 -25.93 -5.40
C GLY A 250 5.87 -25.88 -6.50
N GLN A 251 5.70 -25.04 -7.52
CA GLN A 251 6.72 -24.84 -8.57
C GLN A 251 7.99 -24.20 -8.01
N MET A 252 7.85 -23.20 -7.15
CA MET A 252 8.96 -22.55 -6.45
C MET A 252 9.78 -23.52 -5.62
N ALA A 253 9.11 -24.38 -4.83
CA ALA A 253 9.79 -25.42 -4.06
C ALA A 253 10.55 -26.41 -4.96
N THR A 254 9.97 -26.77 -6.11
CA THR A 254 10.62 -27.63 -7.11
C THR A 254 11.88 -26.98 -7.69
N VAL A 255 11.79 -25.72 -8.11
CA VAL A 255 12.93 -24.94 -8.63
C VAL A 255 14.04 -24.81 -7.58
N GLN A 256 13.67 -24.48 -6.34
CA GLN A 256 14.62 -24.35 -5.24
C GLN A 256 15.35 -25.67 -4.95
N GLN A 257 14.62 -26.79 -4.95
CA GLN A 257 15.22 -28.12 -4.75
C GLN A 257 16.16 -28.51 -5.90
N GLN A 258 15.79 -28.21 -7.15
CA GLN A 258 16.62 -28.44 -8.32
C GLN A 258 17.94 -27.65 -8.27
N VAL A 259 17.87 -26.36 -7.94
CA VAL A 259 19.06 -25.52 -7.78
C VAL A 259 19.94 -26.05 -6.66
N SER A 260 19.35 -26.36 -5.49
CA SER A 260 20.10 -26.87 -4.34
C SER A 260 20.83 -28.17 -4.66
N SER A 261 20.17 -29.10 -5.36
CA SER A 261 20.77 -30.36 -5.82
C SER A 261 21.94 -30.12 -6.78
N LYS A 262 21.78 -29.23 -7.77
CA LYS A 262 22.85 -28.91 -8.74
C LYS A 262 24.05 -28.22 -8.10
N VAL A 263 23.81 -27.26 -7.21
CA VAL A 263 24.89 -26.58 -6.47
C VAL A 263 25.63 -27.55 -5.55
N GLN A 264 24.94 -28.52 -4.95
CA GLN A 264 25.61 -29.55 -4.13
C GLN A 264 26.43 -30.53 -4.97
N GLY A 265 25.96 -30.87 -6.18
CA GLY A 265 26.65 -31.78 -7.09
C GLY A 265 27.84 -31.17 -7.85
N ASP A 266 27.93 -29.84 -7.91
CA ASP A 266 28.98 -29.12 -8.66
C ASP A 266 29.84 -28.25 -7.74
N THR A 267 31.13 -28.59 -7.64
CA THR A 267 32.08 -27.88 -6.77
C THR A 267 32.36 -26.45 -7.24
N ALA A 268 32.33 -26.18 -8.55
CA ALA A 268 32.51 -24.84 -9.10
C ALA A 268 31.30 -23.94 -8.76
N LEU A 269 30.08 -24.46 -8.92
CA LEU A 269 28.87 -23.73 -8.51
C LEU A 269 28.83 -23.51 -7.00
N LYS A 270 29.21 -24.51 -6.21
CA LYS A 270 29.32 -24.38 -4.74
C LYS A 270 30.31 -23.28 -4.33
N ASN A 271 31.44 -23.17 -5.03
CA ASN A 271 32.42 -22.12 -4.76
C ASN A 271 31.91 -20.71 -5.16
N GLN A 272 31.05 -20.62 -6.18
CA GLN A 272 30.51 -19.34 -6.67
C GLN A 272 29.28 -18.86 -5.89
N LEU A 273 28.38 -19.77 -5.53
CA LEU A 273 27.09 -19.47 -4.90
C LEU A 273 27.08 -19.70 -3.39
N GLY A 274 28.08 -20.42 -2.86
CA GLY A 274 28.06 -20.88 -1.48
C GLY A 274 26.99 -21.98 -1.27
N TRP A 275 26.36 -21.98 -0.10
CA TRP A 275 25.29 -22.92 0.21
C TRP A 275 23.93 -22.34 -0.17
N VAL A 276 23.26 -22.97 -1.13
CA VAL A 276 21.86 -22.72 -1.44
C VAL A 276 21.02 -23.71 -0.64
N ASP A 277 20.31 -23.19 0.35
CA ASP A 277 19.45 -23.99 1.22
C ASP A 277 18.14 -24.39 0.51
N GLY A 278 17.94 -25.69 0.32
CA GLY A 278 16.76 -26.28 -0.32
C GLY A 278 15.52 -26.36 0.57
N GLN A 279 15.64 -26.14 1.88
CA GLN A 279 14.50 -26.18 2.80
C GLN A 279 14.08 -24.76 3.16
N ALA A 280 13.02 -24.27 2.52
CA ALA A 280 12.38 -23.01 2.92
C ALA A 280 10.95 -23.30 3.37
N ALA A 281 10.77 -23.55 4.66
CA ALA A 281 9.47 -23.32 5.28
C ALA A 281 9.36 -21.81 5.56
N SER A 282 8.57 -21.10 4.76
CA SER A 282 8.21 -19.70 4.97
C SER A 282 7.20 -19.57 6.13
N SER A 283 7.55 -20.12 7.29
CA SER A 283 6.65 -20.30 8.43
C SER A 283 5.98 -19.00 8.90
N GLN A 284 6.63 -17.84 8.72
CA GLN A 284 6.04 -16.53 9.02
C GLN A 284 5.00 -16.06 7.98
N VAL A 285 5.20 -16.35 6.69
CA VAL A 285 4.21 -16.03 5.64
C VAL A 285 2.96 -16.90 5.81
N GLN A 286 3.13 -18.17 6.21
CA GLN A 286 2.01 -19.09 6.49
C GLN A 286 1.20 -18.72 7.74
N GLN A 287 1.85 -18.20 8.80
CA GLN A 287 1.16 -17.82 10.04
C GLN A 287 0.48 -16.44 9.96
N ALA A 288 1.02 -15.50 9.17
CA ALA A 288 0.51 -14.14 9.03
C ALA A 288 -0.76 -14.04 8.17
N VAL A 289 -0.96 -14.95 7.21
CA VAL A 289 -2.11 -14.88 6.30
C VAL A 289 -3.39 -15.45 6.91
N GLY A 290 -3.28 -16.27 7.97
CA GLY A 290 -4.44 -16.91 8.59
C GLY A 290 -5.19 -16.08 9.65
N ASN A 291 -4.58 -15.04 10.23
CA ASN A 291 -5.17 -14.29 11.34
C ASN A 291 -4.90 -12.78 11.22
N ALA A 292 -5.92 -11.94 11.44
CA ALA A 292 -5.75 -10.50 11.55
C ALA A 292 -4.95 -10.18 12.82
N VAL A 293 -3.66 -9.86 12.66
CA VAL A 293 -2.80 -9.39 13.75
C VAL A 293 -2.92 -7.87 13.81
N PRO A 294 -3.38 -7.28 14.92
CA PRO A 294 -3.49 -5.83 15.03
C PRO A 294 -2.14 -5.14 14.80
N VAL A 295 -2.14 -4.12 13.95
CA VAL A 295 -0.93 -3.36 13.61
C VAL A 295 -0.50 -2.55 14.82
N GLN A 296 0.77 -2.68 15.18
CA GLN A 296 1.34 -1.96 16.31
C GLN A 296 1.61 -0.51 15.93
N VAL A 297 1.03 0.43 16.67
CA VAL A 297 1.22 1.86 16.44
C VAL A 297 1.69 2.55 17.72
N SER A 298 2.86 3.20 17.64
CA SER A 298 3.46 3.92 18.75
C SER A 298 2.75 5.24 19.05
N GLU A 299 2.93 5.77 20.25
CA GLU A 299 2.34 7.05 20.64
C GLU A 299 2.86 8.21 19.79
N ASP A 300 4.16 8.22 19.43
CA ASP A 300 4.74 9.27 18.57
C ASP A 300 4.05 9.33 17.20
N VAL A 301 3.74 8.16 16.62
CA VAL A 301 3.00 8.06 15.36
C VAL A 301 1.59 8.61 15.51
N ARG A 302 0.87 8.24 16.59
CA ARG A 302 -0.47 8.78 16.88
C ARG A 302 -0.45 10.30 16.99
N GLN A 303 0.49 10.84 17.75
CA GLN A 303 0.64 12.28 17.95
C GLN A 303 0.96 13.00 16.64
N GLN A 304 1.78 12.40 15.78
CA GLN A 304 2.10 12.96 14.49
C GLN A 304 0.90 12.95 13.53
N VAL A 305 0.13 11.87 13.49
CA VAL A 305 -1.12 11.82 12.69
C VAL A 305 -2.14 12.83 13.21
N ARG A 306 -2.31 13.00 14.53
CA ARG A 306 -3.19 14.03 15.11
C ARG A 306 -2.81 15.44 14.66
N LYS A 307 -1.52 15.77 14.57
CA LYS A 307 -1.04 17.06 14.04
C LYS A 307 -1.40 17.22 12.55
N GLN A 308 -1.22 16.17 11.75
CA GLN A 308 -1.57 16.19 10.33
C GLN A 308 -3.07 16.30 10.09
N VAL A 309 -3.89 15.66 10.93
CA VAL A 309 -5.35 15.81 10.93
C VAL A 309 -5.74 17.26 11.21
N ARG A 310 -5.18 17.92 12.24
CA ARG A 310 -5.45 19.36 12.50
C ARG A 310 -5.12 20.22 11.28
N LEU A 311 -3.98 19.98 10.65
CA LEU A 311 -3.58 20.70 9.44
C LEU A 311 -4.55 20.45 8.28
N SER A 312 -4.97 19.19 8.07
CA SER A 312 -5.90 18.82 7.01
C SER A 312 -7.28 19.44 7.23
N VAL A 313 -7.82 19.43 8.45
CA VAL A 313 -9.08 20.11 8.78
C VAL A 313 -9.01 21.62 8.49
N ALA A 314 -7.88 22.27 8.81
CA ALA A 314 -7.67 23.67 8.46
C ALA A 314 -7.59 23.89 6.93
N MET A 315 -6.96 22.98 6.19
CA MET A 315 -6.95 23.03 4.72
C MET A 315 -8.36 22.87 4.14
N HIS A 316 -9.17 21.96 4.68
CA HIS A 316 -10.58 21.74 4.28
C HIS A 316 -11.43 23.00 4.49
N GLN A 317 -11.29 23.68 5.63
CA GLN A 317 -11.98 24.95 5.90
C GLN A 317 -11.67 26.02 4.85
N ASN A 318 -10.43 26.05 4.38
CA ASN A 318 -10.00 26.97 3.35
C ASN A 318 -10.28 26.45 1.93
N GLY A 319 -10.81 25.23 1.78
CA GLY A 319 -11.02 24.55 0.50
C GLY A 319 -9.73 24.35 -0.28
N ARG A 320 -8.61 24.11 0.41
CA ARG A 320 -7.30 23.86 -0.19
C ARG A 320 -7.00 22.38 -0.24
N ALA A 321 -6.51 21.92 -1.40
CA ALA A 321 -6.02 20.56 -1.57
C ALA A 321 -4.73 20.35 -0.76
N LEU A 322 -4.55 19.13 -0.26
CA LEU A 322 -3.29 18.68 0.31
C LEU A 322 -2.40 18.16 -0.83
N VAL A 323 -1.36 18.92 -1.15
CA VAL A 323 -0.51 18.66 -2.33
C VAL A 323 0.92 18.31 -1.92
N LEU A 324 1.50 17.32 -2.61
CA LEU A 324 2.84 16.81 -2.27
C LEU A 324 3.93 17.87 -2.41
N ALA A 325 3.80 18.77 -3.40
CA ALA A 325 4.74 19.87 -3.60
C ALA A 325 4.85 20.77 -2.35
N ASP A 326 3.71 21.09 -1.72
CA ASP A 326 3.68 21.89 -0.50
C ASP A 326 4.28 21.12 0.68
N VAL A 327 4.02 19.81 0.78
CA VAL A 327 4.62 18.95 1.82
C VAL A 327 6.13 18.91 1.68
N LEU A 328 6.65 18.69 0.47
CA LEU A 328 8.09 18.63 0.18
C LEU A 328 8.79 19.98 0.39
N ALA A 329 8.12 21.09 0.07
CA ALA A 329 8.64 22.44 0.31
C ALA A 329 8.55 22.87 1.79
N SER A 330 7.74 22.18 2.60
CA SER A 330 7.59 22.50 4.02
C SER A 330 8.80 22.06 4.85
N GLY A 331 9.08 22.80 5.93
CA GLY A 331 10.04 22.37 6.95
C GLY A 331 9.63 21.11 7.72
N TYR A 332 8.43 20.57 7.47
CA TYR A 332 7.89 19.38 8.14
C TYR A 332 7.99 18.11 7.31
N ALA A 333 8.53 18.17 6.09
CA ALA A 333 8.60 17.02 5.18
C ALA A 333 9.23 15.80 5.87
N SER A 334 10.33 15.98 6.61
CA SER A 334 11.07 14.90 7.28
C SER A 334 10.27 14.14 8.35
N ILE A 335 9.20 14.73 8.88
CA ILE A 335 8.33 14.12 9.90
C ILE A 335 6.92 13.83 9.37
N TYR A 336 6.64 14.13 8.10
CA TYR A 336 5.34 13.85 7.52
C TYR A 336 5.14 12.35 7.35
N LEU A 337 3.93 11.89 7.65
CA LEU A 337 3.54 10.48 7.55
C LEU A 337 2.54 10.34 6.41
N PHE A 338 2.76 9.34 5.57
CA PHE A 338 1.86 9.01 4.47
C PHE A 338 1.16 7.70 4.82
N GLN A 339 -0.15 7.69 4.65
CA GLN A 339 -0.94 6.47 4.78
C GLN A 339 -1.32 5.99 3.39
N THR A 340 -0.96 4.75 3.06
CA THR A 340 -1.28 4.14 1.76
C THR A 340 -2.78 4.12 1.52
N ALA A 341 -3.21 4.64 0.38
CA ALA A 341 -4.62 4.65 -0.01
C ALA A 341 -5.02 3.36 -0.76
N GLN A 342 -4.07 2.74 -1.47
CA GLN A 342 -4.25 1.56 -2.30
C GLN A 342 -3.04 0.63 -2.15
N PRO A 343 -3.19 -0.67 -2.48
CA PRO A 343 -2.05 -1.59 -2.54
C PRO A 343 -1.00 -1.13 -3.57
N LEU A 344 0.28 -1.17 -3.19
CA LEU A 344 1.41 -0.81 -4.04
C LEU A 344 2.41 -1.95 -4.06
N ASN A 345 2.97 -2.26 -5.23
CA ASN A 345 4.21 -3.04 -5.33
C ASN A 345 5.38 -2.07 -5.41
N VAL A 346 6.33 -2.17 -4.47
CA VAL A 346 7.44 -1.23 -4.32
C VAL A 346 8.77 -1.96 -4.27
N ALA A 347 9.83 -1.29 -4.72
CA ALA A 347 11.18 -1.83 -4.60
C ALA A 347 11.69 -1.63 -3.16
N ASP A 348 12.19 -2.70 -2.54
CA ASP A 348 12.86 -2.65 -1.25
C ASP A 348 14.33 -2.27 -1.46
N VAL A 349 14.72 -1.07 -1.04
CA VAL A 349 16.09 -0.55 -1.14
C VAL A 349 17.00 -1.20 -0.11
N SER A 350 16.45 -1.55 1.05
CA SER A 350 17.22 -2.06 2.19
C SER A 350 17.59 -3.53 2.01
N ALA A 351 16.62 -4.37 1.67
CA ALA A 351 16.84 -5.80 1.47
C ALA A 351 17.12 -6.17 0.01
N GLY A 352 16.79 -5.29 -0.94
CA GLY A 352 16.71 -5.62 -2.36
C GLY A 352 15.43 -6.39 -2.70
N GLY A 353 14.99 -6.30 -3.96
CA GLY A 353 13.80 -6.98 -4.45
C GLY A 353 12.54 -6.13 -4.35
N GLU A 354 11.38 -6.79 -4.33
CA GLU A 354 10.06 -6.15 -4.30
C GLU A 354 9.29 -6.58 -3.06
N CYS A 355 8.51 -5.67 -2.48
CA CYS A 355 7.57 -5.93 -1.41
C CYS A 355 6.28 -5.14 -1.68
N PHE A 356 5.17 -5.51 -1.04
CA PHE A 356 3.93 -4.75 -1.20
C PHE A 356 3.61 -3.96 0.04
N LEU A 357 3.06 -2.78 -0.18
CA LEU A 357 2.36 -2.01 0.81
C LEU A 357 0.87 -2.20 0.61
N TYR A 358 0.14 -2.43 1.69
CA TYR A 358 -1.32 -2.52 1.72
C TYR A 358 -1.92 -1.18 2.11
N THR A 359 -3.19 -0.95 1.75
CA THR A 359 -3.94 0.22 2.23
C THR A 359 -3.90 0.29 3.76
N GLY A 360 -3.64 1.48 4.30
CA GLY A 360 -3.55 1.72 5.73
C GLY A 360 -2.13 1.76 6.30
N ASP A 361 -1.16 1.11 5.65
CA ASP A 361 0.25 1.16 6.05
C ASP A 361 0.78 2.60 6.11
N LEU A 362 1.68 2.83 7.08
CA LEU A 362 2.24 4.14 7.39
C LEU A 362 3.70 4.21 6.95
N LEU A 363 4.03 5.28 6.23
CA LEU A 363 5.36 5.57 5.70
C LEU A 363 5.82 6.94 6.15
N GLY A 364 7.13 7.12 6.31
CA GLY A 364 7.77 8.44 6.44
C GLY A 364 8.92 8.55 5.46
N PHE A 365 9.42 9.76 5.17
CA PHE A 365 10.61 9.87 4.31
C PHE A 365 11.83 9.27 5.03
N ALA A 366 12.50 8.31 4.38
CA ALA A 366 13.85 7.92 4.77
C ALA A 366 14.85 8.96 4.24
N LYS A 367 14.61 9.44 3.02
CA LYS A 367 15.36 10.51 2.37
C LYS A 367 14.42 11.29 1.46
N LEU A 368 14.51 12.62 1.53
CA LEU A 368 13.72 13.48 0.65
C LEU A 368 14.15 13.27 -0.83
N PRO A 369 13.21 13.30 -1.78
CA PRO A 369 13.51 13.22 -3.20
C PRO A 369 14.52 14.30 -3.61
N ALA A 370 15.56 13.91 -4.35
CA ALA A 370 16.55 14.83 -4.88
C ALA A 370 16.29 15.10 -6.37
N GLY A 371 16.47 16.36 -6.79
CA GLY A 371 16.35 16.77 -8.19
C GLY A 371 14.96 16.46 -8.78
N ASN A 372 14.95 15.81 -9.95
CA ASN A 372 13.74 15.44 -10.69
C ASN A 372 13.38 13.95 -10.54
N SER A 373 13.78 13.30 -9.44
CA SER A 373 13.46 11.89 -9.21
C SER A 373 11.94 11.66 -9.17
N SER A 374 11.43 10.70 -9.95
CA SER A 374 10.02 10.29 -9.89
C SER A 374 9.69 9.43 -8.66
N PHE A 375 10.68 9.12 -7.82
CA PHE A 375 10.58 8.26 -6.64
C PHE A 375 11.13 8.95 -5.39
N ALA A 376 10.52 8.62 -4.25
CA ALA A 376 11.00 8.92 -2.91
C ALA A 376 11.47 7.64 -2.21
N GLU A 377 12.52 7.75 -1.40
CA GLU A 377 12.91 6.69 -0.46
C GLU A 377 12.11 6.87 0.83
N MET A 378 11.22 5.91 1.11
CA MET A 378 10.28 5.93 2.23
C MET A 378 10.64 4.84 3.21
N LYS A 379 10.66 5.16 4.51
CA LYS A 379 10.77 4.18 5.59
C LYS A 379 9.37 3.71 5.96
N VAL A 380 9.18 2.39 6.06
CA VAL A 380 7.96 1.81 6.63
C VAL A 380 7.94 2.05 8.13
N VAL A 381 6.90 2.72 8.62
CA VAL A 381 6.76 3.12 10.02
C VAL A 381 5.90 2.11 10.78
N ALA A 382 4.76 1.72 10.21
CA ALA A 382 3.88 0.69 10.75
C ALA A 382 3.13 0.03 9.59
N SER A 383 3.00 -1.29 9.63
CA SER A 383 2.38 -2.05 8.55
C SER A 383 1.79 -3.37 9.02
N GLY A 384 0.87 -3.91 8.21
CA GLY A 384 0.30 -5.24 8.41
C GLY A 384 1.29 -6.38 8.16
N ALA A 385 0.97 -7.58 8.63
CA ALA A 385 1.89 -8.73 8.59
C ALA A 385 2.25 -9.22 7.16
N ASN A 386 1.42 -8.91 6.15
CA ASN A 386 1.65 -9.27 4.75
C ASN A 386 2.27 -8.12 3.92
N SER A 387 2.60 -7.00 4.57
CA SER A 387 3.20 -5.82 3.95
C SER A 387 4.74 -5.83 4.07
N CYS A 388 5.39 -4.87 3.41
CA CYS A 388 6.78 -4.49 3.71
C CYS A 388 6.93 -4.28 5.23
N LEU A 389 8.04 -4.74 5.79
CA LEU A 389 8.24 -4.79 7.23
C LEU A 389 8.53 -3.40 7.80
N PRO A 390 8.05 -3.09 9.02
CA PRO A 390 8.44 -1.85 9.69
C PRO A 390 9.97 -1.72 9.79
N GLY A 391 10.49 -0.56 9.42
CA GLY A 391 11.91 -0.27 9.35
C GLY A 391 12.55 -0.43 7.97
N GLU A 392 11.94 -1.17 7.05
CA GLU A 392 12.43 -1.27 5.66
C GLU A 392 12.35 0.09 4.95
N VAL A 393 13.33 0.37 4.08
CA VAL A 393 13.32 1.52 3.19
C VAL A 393 12.95 1.07 1.79
N VAL A 394 11.88 1.64 1.24
CA VAL A 394 11.28 1.30 -0.05
C VAL A 394 11.25 2.50 -1.00
N GLN A 395 11.19 2.27 -2.31
CA GLN A 395 10.98 3.33 -3.30
C GLN A 395 9.51 3.46 -3.67
N VAL A 396 8.94 4.63 -3.41
CA VAL A 396 7.54 4.94 -3.74
C VAL A 396 7.48 6.04 -4.79
N ARG A 397 6.65 5.87 -5.81
CA ARG A 397 6.44 6.90 -6.84
C ARG A 397 5.80 8.14 -6.22
N LEU A 398 6.24 9.32 -6.66
CA LEU A 398 5.65 10.58 -6.16
C LEU A 398 4.17 10.73 -6.49
N THR A 399 3.71 10.13 -7.61
CA THR A 399 2.30 10.09 -7.98
C THR A 399 1.47 9.25 -7.02
N ASP A 400 2.04 8.18 -6.46
CA ASP A 400 1.41 7.36 -5.43
C ASP A 400 1.42 8.07 -4.07
N LEU A 401 2.49 8.83 -3.73
CA LEU A 401 2.49 9.69 -2.54
C LEU A 401 1.39 10.77 -2.60
N GLN A 402 1.15 11.39 -3.76
CA GLN A 402 0.01 12.31 -3.90
C GLN A 402 -1.33 11.59 -3.69
N GLU A 403 -1.47 10.35 -4.16
CA GLU A 403 -2.69 9.56 -3.90
C GLU A 403 -2.86 9.21 -2.42
N MET A 404 -1.77 8.99 -1.67
CA MET A 404 -1.82 8.84 -0.22
C MET A 404 -2.35 10.11 0.47
N LEU A 405 -1.94 11.29 0.00
CA LEU A 405 -2.46 12.57 0.51
C LEU A 405 -3.94 12.76 0.16
N ASN A 406 -4.37 12.36 -1.04
CA ASN A 406 -5.77 12.36 -1.44
C ASN A 406 -6.60 11.48 -0.51
N GLY A 407 -6.23 10.21 -0.37
CA GLY A 407 -6.92 9.25 0.51
C GLY A 407 -6.93 9.70 1.97
N PHE A 408 -5.83 10.29 2.46
CA PHE A 408 -5.79 10.88 3.80
C PHE A 408 -6.83 11.99 3.96
N SER A 409 -6.85 12.94 3.02
CA SER A 409 -7.74 14.10 3.05
C SER A 409 -9.21 13.71 2.88
N GLU A 410 -9.52 12.74 2.00
CA GLU A 410 -10.85 12.16 1.84
C GLU A 410 -11.33 11.50 3.14
N ARG A 411 -10.46 10.73 3.80
CA ARG A 411 -10.77 10.06 5.06
C ARG A 411 -10.93 11.04 6.23
N VAL A 412 -10.25 12.18 6.22
CA VAL A 412 -10.53 13.28 7.15
C VAL A 412 -11.95 13.79 6.96
N GLU A 413 -12.42 13.98 5.72
CA GLU A 413 -13.81 14.38 5.43
C GLU A 413 -14.82 13.37 6.01
N ASP A 414 -14.58 12.08 5.82
CA ASP A 414 -15.47 11.02 6.30
C ASP A 414 -15.43 10.88 7.83
N ASN A 415 -14.24 10.99 8.42
CA ASN A 415 -14.04 10.92 9.87
C ASN A 415 -14.61 12.14 10.59
N MET A 416 -14.64 13.32 9.96
CA MET A 416 -15.39 14.46 10.47
C MET A 416 -16.86 14.07 10.67
N LYS A 417 -17.55 13.61 9.62
CA LYS A 417 -18.96 13.18 9.72
C LYS A 417 -19.17 12.15 10.83
N ARG A 418 -18.25 11.17 10.94
CA ARG A 418 -18.29 10.13 12.00
C ARG A 418 -18.12 10.71 13.40
N VAL A 419 -17.17 11.60 13.61
CA VAL A 419 -16.92 12.24 14.92
C VAL A 419 -18.11 13.09 15.35
N SER A 420 -18.70 13.88 14.46
CA SER A 420 -19.93 14.64 14.76
C SER A 420 -21.07 13.72 15.19
N ALA A 421 -21.24 12.57 14.52
CA ALA A 421 -22.26 11.59 14.89
C ALA A 421 -21.98 10.96 16.27
N CYS A 422 -20.72 10.60 16.56
CA CYS A 422 -20.35 10.07 17.88
C CYS A 422 -20.50 11.09 19.01
N ALA A 423 -20.21 12.37 18.74
CA ALA A 423 -20.39 13.44 19.72
C ALA A 423 -21.87 13.58 20.12
N ALA A 424 -22.78 13.44 19.16
CA ALA A 424 -24.21 13.49 19.39
C ALA A 424 -24.74 12.26 20.18
N SER A 425 -24.17 11.07 19.96
CA SER A 425 -24.59 9.83 20.62
C SER A 425 -23.85 9.55 21.95
N GLY A 426 -22.73 10.24 22.20
CA GLY A 426 -21.79 9.95 23.29
C GLY A 426 -20.98 8.66 23.10
N ARG A 427 -21.08 8.00 21.93
CA ARG A 427 -20.44 6.71 21.64
C ARG A 427 -19.95 6.60 20.20
N CYS A 428 -18.73 6.11 20.05
CA CYS A 428 -18.20 5.44 18.86
C CYS A 428 -17.92 3.95 19.19
#